data_AF-A0AA90UWP9-F1
#
_entry.id   AF-A0AA90UWP9-F1
#
_cell.length_a   1.000
_cell.length_b   1.000
_cell.length_c   1.000
_cell.angle_alpha   90.00
_cell.angle_beta   90.00
_cell.angle_gamma   90.00
#
_symmetry.space_group_name_H-M   'P 1'
#
loop_
_entity.id
_entity.type
_entity.pdbx_description
1 polymer ?
#
loop_
_entity_poly.entity_id
_entity_poly.type
_entity_poly.pdbx_seq_one_letter_code
_entity_poly.pdbx_strand_id
1 'polypeptide(L)'
;CSGLTSLTIPSGVTSIGDWAFYGCSGLTSLTIPSGVTSIGNYAFYDCSGLTSLTLPSGVTSIGIAAFEYCSGLTSLTIPSSVISIGKEAFYGCSGLTSIYVYPENLPELGTDIFGRCDAKNCTVYVPKGTYDDYLVSEFGYFENIVGINKDGLLTTQVTIKLDEAGTLPDRIGENQKYLITNLKIVGKINGTDLKFIREMAGCDFNGEKTDGKLSILDLSEAKIVTGGDAYTSYYGYNMYTYNDELGYRAFYGCSGLTSLTIPSSVTSIGEGAFYGCSGLTSLIIPSSVTEIGELAFYGCSGLTSLTIPSGVTSIGYDAFYGCSGLTSLTIPSGVTSI
;
A
#
# COMPACT_ATOMS: atom_id res chain seq x y z
N CYS A 1 9.00 14.65 30.52
CA CYS A 1 9.50 15.98 30.07
C CYS A 1 8.60 16.54 28.98
N SER A 2 7.48 17.18 29.32
CA SER A 2 6.43 17.55 28.34
C SER A 2 6.88 18.53 27.25
N GLY A 3 7.91 19.34 27.49
CA GLY A 3 8.51 20.22 26.47
C GLY A 3 9.60 19.60 25.59
N LEU A 4 9.93 18.31 25.79
CA LEU A 4 10.95 17.62 24.99
C LEU A 4 10.36 17.23 23.63
N THR A 5 10.81 17.88 22.56
CA THR A 5 10.27 17.66 21.20
C THR A 5 11.09 16.68 20.36
N SER A 6 12.36 16.46 20.71
CA SER A 6 13.26 15.57 19.99
C SER A 6 14.27 14.94 20.94
N LEU A 7 14.63 13.68 20.67
CA LEU A 7 15.63 12.94 21.44
C LEU A 7 16.43 12.01 20.51
N THR A 8 17.75 12.00 20.68
CA THR A 8 18.64 11.02 20.04
C THR A 8 19.17 10.07 21.10
N ILE A 9 18.86 8.78 20.97
CA ILE A 9 19.39 7.73 21.85
C ILE A 9 20.66 7.13 21.20
N PRO A 10 21.81 7.11 21.89
CA PRO A 10 23.04 6.54 21.34
C PRO A 10 22.94 5.05 21.02
N SER A 11 23.67 4.58 19.99
CA SER A 11 23.65 3.17 19.55
C SER A 11 24.16 2.16 20.59
N GLY A 12 24.88 2.62 21.62
CA GLY A 12 25.35 1.78 22.72
C GLY A 12 24.29 1.46 23.78
N VAL A 13 23.08 2.04 23.69
CA VAL A 13 21.99 1.76 24.62
C VAL A 13 21.38 0.39 24.31
N THR A 14 21.32 -0.47 25.33
CA THR A 14 20.83 -1.85 25.21
C THR A 14 19.45 -2.08 25.83
N SER A 15 18.96 -1.14 26.65
CA SER A 15 17.62 -1.20 27.25
C SER A 15 17.09 0.20 27.54
N ILE A 16 15.76 0.34 27.53
CA ILE A 16 15.07 1.54 28.02
C ILE A 16 14.48 1.18 29.38
N GLY A 17 14.91 1.90 30.43
CA GLY A 17 14.49 1.61 31.79
C GLY A 17 13.05 2.03 32.09
N ASP A 18 12.56 1.58 33.25
CA ASP A 18 11.24 1.95 33.76
C ASP A 18 11.12 3.48 33.87
N TRP A 19 9.96 4.03 33.49
CA TRP A 19 9.62 5.46 33.56
C TRP A 19 10.53 6.42 32.76
N ALA A 20 11.45 5.92 31.91
CA ALA A 20 12.52 6.71 31.30
C ALA A 20 12.05 7.98 30.57
N PHE A 21 10.91 7.92 29.88
CA PHE A 21 10.32 9.00 29.10
C PHE A 21 8.87 9.28 29.50
N TYR A 22 8.49 8.95 30.73
CA TYR A 22 7.15 9.21 31.24
C TYR A 22 6.71 10.68 31.02
N GLY A 23 5.52 10.85 30.43
CA GLY A 23 4.89 12.15 30.17
C GLY A 23 5.69 13.05 29.22
N CYS A 24 6.46 12.48 28.29
CA CYS A 24 7.11 13.24 27.21
C CYS A 24 6.12 13.55 26.07
N SER A 25 5.00 14.21 26.39
CA SER A 25 3.90 14.49 25.46
C SER A 25 4.26 15.40 24.28
N GLY A 26 5.34 16.20 24.38
CA GLY A 26 5.86 17.00 23.27
C GLY A 26 6.70 16.21 22.25
N LEU A 27 7.09 14.96 22.56
CA LEU A 27 7.98 14.17 21.72
C LEU A 27 7.21 13.60 20.53
N THR A 28 7.44 14.15 19.35
CA THR A 28 6.67 13.78 18.14
C THR A 28 7.22 12.56 17.41
N SER A 29 8.53 12.34 17.53
CA SER A 29 9.25 11.23 16.93
C SER A 29 10.38 10.75 17.84
N LEU A 30 10.68 9.45 17.77
CA LEU A 30 11.76 8.82 18.49
C LEU A 30 12.34 7.67 17.68
N THR A 31 13.66 7.64 17.54
CA THR A 31 14.36 6.48 16.98
C THR A 31 14.98 5.67 18.12
N ILE A 32 14.44 4.47 18.36
CA ILE A 32 15.02 3.52 19.31
C ILE A 32 16.15 2.75 18.58
N PRO A 33 17.39 2.71 19.12
CA PRO A 33 18.51 2.08 18.44
C PRO A 33 18.38 0.56 18.39
N SER A 34 18.94 -0.05 17.35
CA SER A 34 18.85 -1.50 17.09
C SER A 34 19.42 -2.39 18.18
N GLY A 35 20.27 -1.86 19.07
CA GLY A 35 20.84 -2.57 20.21
C GLY A 35 19.88 -2.74 21.39
N VAL A 36 18.74 -2.04 21.40
CA VAL A 36 17.76 -2.14 22.50
C VAL A 36 17.04 -3.49 22.45
N THR A 37 17.09 -4.23 23.56
CA THR A 37 16.45 -5.54 23.70
C THR A 37 15.22 -5.52 24.61
N SER A 38 15.06 -4.53 25.48
CA SER A 38 13.92 -4.43 26.38
C SER A 38 13.45 -2.99 26.60
N ILE A 39 12.13 -2.86 26.79
CA ILE A 39 11.47 -1.60 27.14
C ILE A 39 10.78 -1.79 28.50
N GLY A 40 11.19 -0.98 29.47
CA GLY A 40 10.72 -1.06 30.86
C GLY A 40 9.28 -0.64 31.06
N ASN A 41 8.81 -0.82 32.29
CA ASN A 41 7.46 -0.46 32.69
C ASN A 41 7.27 1.06 32.63
N TYR A 42 6.13 1.52 32.12
CA TYR A 42 5.80 2.94 32.01
C TYR A 42 6.83 3.78 31.22
N ALA A 43 7.71 3.14 30.43
CA ALA A 43 8.86 3.81 29.80
C ALA A 43 8.46 5.00 28.93
N PHE A 44 7.34 4.93 28.23
CA PHE A 44 6.78 5.96 27.34
C PHE A 44 5.33 6.29 27.70
N TYR A 45 4.89 6.03 28.93
CA TYR A 45 3.54 6.38 29.38
C TYR A 45 3.25 7.87 29.10
N ASP A 46 2.07 8.18 28.57
CA ASP A 46 1.59 9.52 28.22
C ASP A 46 2.54 10.32 27.29
N CYS A 47 3.23 9.62 26.40
CA CYS A 47 3.92 10.24 25.26
C CYS A 47 2.95 10.54 24.11
N SER A 48 1.89 11.30 24.39
CA SER A 48 0.75 11.53 23.49
C SER A 48 1.12 12.20 22.15
N GLY A 49 2.25 12.89 22.06
CA GLY A 49 2.71 13.51 20.82
C GLY A 49 3.35 12.53 19.83
N LEU A 50 3.71 11.32 20.25
CA LEU A 50 4.41 10.36 19.42
C LEU A 50 3.47 9.83 18.34
N THR A 51 3.77 10.10 17.06
CA THR A 51 2.84 9.82 15.95
C THR A 51 3.04 8.47 15.27
N SER A 52 4.27 7.95 15.33
CA SER A 52 4.67 6.67 14.75
C SER A 52 5.70 5.98 15.65
N LEU A 53 5.61 4.66 15.80
CA LEU A 53 6.56 3.87 16.56
C LEU A 53 6.92 2.58 15.81
N THR A 54 8.22 2.46 15.49
CA THR A 54 8.82 1.22 15.01
C THR A 54 9.76 0.69 16.09
N LEU A 55 9.43 -0.47 16.66
CA LEU A 55 10.31 -1.13 17.61
C LEU A 55 11.47 -1.82 16.84
N PRO A 56 12.72 -1.69 17.31
CA PRO A 56 13.84 -2.32 16.64
C PRO A 56 13.75 -3.85 16.71
N SER A 57 14.33 -4.52 15.71
CA SER A 57 14.30 -5.99 15.59
C SER A 57 14.96 -6.74 16.75
N GLY A 58 15.67 -6.06 17.65
CA GLY A 58 16.27 -6.65 18.84
C GLY A 58 15.34 -6.73 20.07
N VAL A 59 14.20 -6.02 20.07
CA VAL A 59 13.32 -5.94 21.24
C VAL A 59 12.62 -7.28 21.49
N THR A 60 12.84 -7.87 22.65
CA THR A 60 12.22 -9.13 23.08
C THR A 60 11.11 -8.95 24.09
N SER A 61 11.09 -7.84 24.84
CA SER A 61 10.05 -7.58 25.85
C SER A 61 9.61 -6.12 25.92
N ILE A 62 8.29 -5.95 26.11
CA ILE A 62 7.63 -4.65 26.30
C ILE A 62 6.96 -4.67 27.69
N GLY A 63 7.35 -3.76 28.56
CA GLY A 63 6.90 -3.70 29.95
C GLY A 63 5.42 -3.32 30.14
N ILE A 64 4.98 -3.41 31.40
CA ILE A 64 3.63 -3.00 31.83
C ILE A 64 3.44 -1.50 31.55
N ALA A 65 2.31 -1.14 30.93
CA ALA A 65 1.95 0.24 30.61
C ALA A 65 3.04 1.01 29.84
N ALA A 66 3.92 0.31 29.11
CA ALA A 66 5.11 0.92 28.50
C ALA A 66 4.76 2.07 27.55
N PHE A 67 3.65 1.99 26.83
CA PHE A 67 3.14 3.01 25.89
C PHE A 67 1.71 3.43 26.21
N GLU A 68 1.25 3.26 27.45
CA GLU A 68 -0.11 3.65 27.85
C GLU A 68 -0.33 5.16 27.58
N TYR A 69 -1.52 5.52 27.08
CA TYR A 69 -1.92 6.87 26.65
C TYR A 69 -1.04 7.54 25.58
N CYS A 70 -0.29 6.77 24.79
CA CYS A 70 0.36 7.27 23.56
C CYS A 70 -0.67 7.50 22.43
N SER A 71 -1.65 8.38 22.68
CA SER A 71 -2.82 8.61 21.81
C SER A 71 -2.52 9.18 20.42
N GLY A 72 -1.34 9.77 20.21
CA GLY A 72 -0.89 10.21 18.90
C GLY A 72 -0.45 9.07 17.98
N LEU A 73 -0.17 7.87 18.51
CA LEU A 73 0.33 6.75 17.71
C LEU A 73 -0.72 6.30 16.71
N THR A 74 -0.41 6.46 15.43
CA THR A 74 -1.29 6.09 14.32
C THR A 74 -1.04 4.67 13.81
N SER A 75 0.21 4.21 13.91
CA SER A 75 0.64 2.87 13.53
C SER A 75 1.64 2.31 14.55
N LEU A 76 1.60 0.99 14.71
CA LEU A 76 2.49 0.22 15.58
C LEU A 76 3.08 -0.96 14.82
N THR A 77 4.39 -1.18 14.94
CA THR A 77 5.06 -2.40 14.46
C THR A 77 5.66 -3.18 15.62
N ILE A 78 5.20 -4.42 15.80
CA ILE A 78 5.69 -5.40 16.78
C ILE A 78 6.61 -6.39 16.02
N PRO A 79 7.95 -6.32 16.21
CA PRO A 79 8.90 -7.13 15.46
C PRO A 79 8.83 -8.60 15.87
N SER A 80 9.32 -9.48 14.99
CA SER A 80 9.26 -10.94 15.17
C SER A 80 10.01 -11.48 16.38
N SER A 81 10.89 -10.68 16.97
CA SER A 81 11.68 -10.99 18.17
C SER A 81 10.93 -10.79 19.48
N VAL A 82 9.75 -10.14 19.48
CA VAL A 82 8.97 -9.90 20.70
C VAL A 82 8.42 -11.23 21.24
N ILE A 83 8.79 -11.53 22.48
CA ILE A 83 8.40 -12.74 23.21
C ILE A 83 7.35 -12.40 24.28
N SER A 84 7.33 -11.17 24.82
CA SER A 84 6.35 -10.77 25.83
C SER A 84 5.89 -9.31 25.72
N ILE A 85 4.61 -9.09 26.00
CA ILE A 85 3.95 -7.78 26.06
C ILE A 85 3.20 -7.66 27.38
N GLY A 86 3.56 -6.68 28.20
CA GLY A 86 3.00 -6.48 29.53
C GLY A 86 1.55 -6.00 29.54
N LYS A 87 0.93 -6.10 30.72
CA LYS A 87 -0.42 -5.56 31.02
C LYS A 87 -0.51 -4.09 30.61
N GLU A 88 -1.61 -3.70 29.97
CA GLU A 88 -1.90 -2.31 29.56
C GLU A 88 -0.81 -1.65 28.69
N ALA A 89 0.09 -2.43 28.06
CA ALA A 89 1.27 -1.88 27.37
C ALA A 89 0.94 -0.83 26.30
N PHE A 90 -0.23 -0.90 25.66
CA PHE A 90 -0.73 0.05 24.67
C PHE A 90 -2.14 0.56 25.01
N TYR A 91 -2.52 0.54 26.29
CA TYR A 91 -3.83 1.00 26.74
C TYR A 91 -4.00 2.50 26.41
N GLY A 92 -5.15 2.90 25.86
CA GLY A 92 -5.43 4.29 25.52
C GLY A 92 -4.67 4.83 24.32
N CYS A 93 -4.01 3.98 23.52
CA CYS A 93 -3.45 4.34 22.22
C CYS A 93 -4.55 4.54 21.15
N SER A 94 -5.47 5.47 21.41
CA SER A 94 -6.71 5.66 20.65
C SER A 94 -6.52 6.13 19.20
N GLY A 95 -5.33 6.63 18.84
CA GLY A 95 -5.00 7.01 17.47
C GLY A 95 -4.65 5.83 16.56
N LEU A 96 -4.47 4.62 17.10
CA LEU A 96 -4.05 3.47 16.31
C LEU A 96 -5.11 3.13 15.27
N THR A 97 -4.67 3.05 14.01
CA THR A 97 -5.48 2.60 12.87
C THR A 97 -4.90 1.33 12.24
N SER A 98 -3.65 1.00 12.55
CA SER A 98 -2.98 -0.19 12.01
C SER A 98 -1.91 -0.73 12.97
N ILE A 99 -1.90 -2.04 13.17
CA ILE A 99 -0.92 -2.74 14.00
C ILE A 99 -0.32 -3.89 13.18
N TYR A 100 0.99 -3.85 12.96
CA TYR A 100 1.73 -4.90 12.27
C TYR A 100 2.39 -5.81 13.29
N VAL A 101 2.05 -7.08 13.27
CA VAL A 101 2.53 -8.10 14.20
C VAL A 101 3.32 -9.13 13.40
N TYR A 102 4.60 -9.29 13.75
CA TYR A 102 5.51 -10.20 13.06
C TYR A 102 5.91 -11.49 13.83
N PRO A 103 5.66 -11.64 15.15
CA PRO A 103 5.88 -12.93 15.81
C PRO A 103 5.00 -14.05 15.22
N GLU A 104 5.64 -15.11 14.72
CA GLU A 104 4.97 -16.31 14.18
C GLU A 104 4.36 -17.18 15.28
N ASN A 105 4.88 -17.08 16.50
CA ASN A 105 4.28 -17.67 17.69
C ASN A 105 3.69 -16.55 18.53
N LEU A 106 2.52 -16.79 19.12
CA LEU A 106 1.86 -15.83 20.00
C LEU A 106 2.80 -15.46 21.17
N PRO A 107 3.10 -14.17 21.38
CA PRO A 107 3.87 -13.72 22.54
C PRO A 107 3.13 -14.03 23.85
N GLU A 108 3.85 -14.00 24.97
CA GLU A 108 3.20 -13.93 26.29
C GLU A 108 2.52 -12.57 26.44
N LEU A 109 1.20 -12.59 26.70
CA LEU A 109 0.36 -11.39 26.75
C LEU A 109 -0.11 -11.11 28.17
N GLY A 110 0.10 -9.89 28.64
CA GLY A 110 -0.59 -9.33 29.80
C GLY A 110 -2.05 -9.00 29.47
N THR A 111 -2.83 -8.59 30.46
CA THR A 111 -4.24 -8.25 30.27
C THR A 111 -4.43 -6.82 29.77
N ASP A 112 -5.51 -6.57 29.04
CA ASP A 112 -5.99 -5.22 28.65
C ASP A 112 -4.95 -4.42 27.85
N ILE A 113 -4.18 -5.11 27.00
CA ILE A 113 -3.04 -4.52 26.26
C ILE A 113 -3.49 -3.33 25.42
N PHE A 114 -4.67 -3.42 24.81
CA PHE A 114 -5.22 -2.45 23.86
C PHE A 114 -6.52 -1.79 24.35
N GLY A 115 -6.83 -1.87 25.65
CA GLY A 115 -8.03 -1.23 26.19
C GLY A 115 -8.09 0.25 25.81
N ARG A 116 -9.29 0.76 25.48
CA ARG A 116 -9.52 2.13 24.99
C ARG A 116 -8.86 2.48 23.64
N CYS A 117 -8.30 1.53 22.90
CA CYS A 117 -8.02 1.71 21.48
C CYS A 117 -9.31 1.61 20.65
N ASP A 118 -9.33 2.18 19.45
CA ASP A 118 -10.47 2.07 18.53
C ASP A 118 -10.48 0.67 17.86
N ALA A 119 -11.13 -0.29 18.53
CA ALA A 119 -11.24 -1.67 18.08
C ALA A 119 -11.82 -1.83 16.67
N LYS A 120 -12.72 -0.93 16.29
CA LYS A 120 -13.48 -1.01 15.04
C LYS A 120 -12.69 -0.46 13.86
N ASN A 121 -12.00 0.66 14.06
CA ASN A 121 -11.29 1.34 12.98
C ASN A 121 -9.80 0.99 12.89
N CYS A 122 -9.29 0.15 13.79
CA CYS A 122 -7.93 -0.37 13.73
C CYS A 122 -7.89 -1.78 13.13
N THR A 123 -6.97 -2.00 12.19
CA THR A 123 -6.70 -3.33 11.61
C THR A 123 -5.40 -3.91 12.15
N VAL A 124 -5.44 -5.17 12.58
CA VAL A 124 -4.26 -5.93 13.00
C VAL A 124 -3.80 -6.84 11.87
N TYR A 125 -2.56 -6.72 11.47
CA TYR A 125 -1.93 -7.59 10.47
C TYR A 125 -1.04 -8.59 11.18
N VAL A 126 -1.34 -9.88 11.02
CA VAL A 126 -0.62 -10.98 11.68
C VAL A 126 -0.01 -11.91 10.64
N PRO A 127 1.02 -12.72 10.97
CA PRO A 127 1.62 -13.61 9.99
C PRO A 127 0.60 -14.59 9.41
N LYS A 128 0.72 -14.89 8.12
CA LYS A 128 -0.20 -15.81 7.43
C LYS A 128 -0.18 -17.18 8.12
N GLY A 129 -1.38 -17.66 8.48
CA GLY A 129 -1.55 -18.94 9.19
C GLY A 129 -1.64 -18.83 10.71
N THR A 130 -1.45 -17.64 11.30
CA THR A 130 -1.57 -17.43 12.76
C THR A 130 -2.89 -16.76 13.17
N TYR A 131 -3.81 -16.55 12.22
CA TYR A 131 -5.06 -15.81 12.44
C TYR A 131 -5.84 -16.31 13.66
N ASP A 132 -6.06 -17.63 13.76
CA ASP A 132 -6.87 -18.21 14.84
C ASP A 132 -6.22 -17.98 16.22
N ASP A 133 -4.90 -18.12 16.31
CA ASP A 133 -4.14 -17.91 17.56
C ASP A 133 -4.24 -16.46 18.03
N TYR A 134 -4.14 -15.50 17.10
CA TYR A 134 -4.25 -14.08 17.42
C TYR A 134 -5.70 -13.65 17.69
N LEU A 135 -6.69 -14.23 17.00
CA LEU A 135 -8.11 -13.92 17.20
C LEU A 135 -8.60 -14.25 18.62
N VAL A 136 -8.12 -15.33 19.22
CA VAL A 136 -8.52 -15.73 20.58
C VAL A 136 -7.65 -15.10 21.68
N SER A 137 -6.71 -14.24 21.31
CA SER A 137 -5.78 -13.54 22.21
C SER A 137 -6.24 -12.11 22.53
N GLU A 138 -5.42 -11.33 23.23
CA GLU A 138 -5.68 -9.89 23.46
C GLU A 138 -5.75 -9.09 22.14
N PHE A 139 -5.16 -9.58 21.05
CA PHE A 139 -5.32 -8.97 19.73
C PHE A 139 -6.73 -9.16 19.14
N GLY A 140 -7.49 -10.16 19.64
CA GLY A 140 -8.91 -10.37 19.36
C GLY A 140 -9.82 -9.24 19.83
N TYR A 141 -9.28 -8.28 20.58
CA TYR A 141 -9.95 -7.01 20.90
C TYR A 141 -10.38 -6.25 19.64
N PHE A 142 -9.61 -6.35 18.54
CA PHE A 142 -9.88 -5.64 17.29
C PHE A 142 -10.86 -6.41 16.40
N GLU A 143 -11.78 -5.70 15.75
CA GLU A 143 -12.78 -6.30 14.86
C GLU A 143 -12.20 -6.76 13.53
N ASN A 144 -11.02 -6.24 13.15
CA ASN A 144 -10.36 -6.50 11.87
C ASN A 144 -8.97 -7.10 12.07
N ILE A 145 -8.82 -8.41 11.84
CA ILE A 145 -7.52 -9.10 11.84
C ILE A 145 -7.28 -9.72 10.45
N VAL A 146 -6.11 -9.48 9.87
CA VAL A 146 -5.76 -9.87 8.50
C VAL A 146 -4.41 -10.59 8.48
N GLY A 147 -4.32 -11.71 7.76
CA GLY A 147 -3.05 -12.42 7.55
C GLY A 147 -2.17 -11.77 6.47
N ILE A 148 -0.91 -11.50 6.79
CA ILE A 148 0.15 -10.96 5.91
C ILE A 148 1.31 -11.95 5.76
N ASN A 149 2.03 -11.90 4.64
CA ASN A 149 3.23 -12.73 4.47
C ASN A 149 4.42 -12.21 5.30
N LYS A 150 5.52 -12.98 5.36
CA LYS A 150 6.74 -12.63 6.12
C LYS A 150 7.36 -11.28 5.73
N ASP A 151 7.11 -10.82 4.51
CA ASP A 151 7.55 -9.52 3.99
C ASP A 151 6.60 -8.36 4.35
N GLY A 152 5.54 -8.62 5.11
CA GLY A 152 4.52 -7.63 5.48
C GLY A 152 3.46 -7.41 4.40
N LEU A 153 3.51 -8.13 3.28
CA LEU A 153 2.68 -7.88 2.11
C LEU A 153 1.38 -8.71 2.12
N LEU A 154 0.32 -8.12 1.58
CA LEU A 154 -0.96 -8.78 1.28
C LEU A 154 -0.94 -9.30 -0.16
N THR A 155 -0.52 -10.55 -0.34
CA THR A 155 -0.43 -11.16 -1.69
C THR A 155 -1.67 -11.95 -2.11
N THR A 156 -2.57 -12.25 -1.17
CA THR A 156 -3.90 -12.75 -1.50
C THR A 156 -4.65 -11.67 -2.26
N GLN A 157 -5.42 -12.04 -3.30
CA GLN A 157 -6.22 -11.07 -4.05
C GLN A 157 -7.23 -10.37 -3.12
N VAL A 158 -7.08 -9.06 -2.97
CA VAL A 158 -8.04 -8.20 -2.30
C VAL A 158 -9.07 -7.78 -3.34
N THR A 159 -10.35 -8.12 -3.13
CA THR A 159 -11.44 -7.70 -4.03
C THR A 159 -12.21 -6.55 -3.41
N ILE A 160 -12.20 -5.38 -4.08
CA ILE A 160 -12.96 -4.21 -3.67
C ILE A 160 -14.10 -4.00 -4.66
N LYS A 161 -15.33 -3.98 -4.14
CA LYS A 161 -16.51 -3.58 -4.90
C LYS A 161 -16.81 -2.12 -4.63
N LEU A 162 -16.87 -1.30 -5.68
CA LEU A 162 -17.21 0.12 -5.63
C LEU A 162 -18.65 0.31 -6.12
N ASP A 163 -19.52 0.78 -5.23
CA ASP A 163 -20.90 1.13 -5.58
C ASP A 163 -20.94 2.47 -6.35
N GLU A 164 -20.00 3.37 -6.04
CA GLU A 164 -19.79 4.66 -6.70
C GLU A 164 -18.33 4.85 -7.10
N ALA A 165 -18.09 5.49 -8.25
CA ALA A 165 -16.74 5.80 -8.71
C ALA A 165 -16.12 6.92 -7.87
N GLY A 166 -14.82 6.84 -7.63
CA GLY A 166 -14.03 7.77 -6.84
C GLY A 166 -13.91 7.42 -5.36
N THR A 167 -14.48 6.28 -4.94
CA THR A 167 -14.56 5.86 -3.54
C THR A 167 -13.50 4.83 -3.14
N LEU A 168 -12.58 4.43 -4.03
CA LEU A 168 -11.50 3.50 -3.68
C LEU A 168 -10.65 3.98 -2.47
N PRO A 169 -10.29 5.27 -2.34
CA PRO A 169 -9.55 5.76 -1.17
C PRO A 169 -10.30 5.59 0.15
N ASP A 170 -11.64 5.53 0.13
CA ASP A 170 -12.45 5.29 1.33
C ASP A 170 -12.48 3.81 1.72
N ARG A 171 -12.07 2.93 0.79
CA ARG A 171 -12.12 1.46 0.96
C ARG A 171 -10.79 0.84 1.31
N ILE A 172 -9.69 1.55 1.06
CA ILE A 172 -8.33 1.13 1.38
C ILE A 172 -7.69 2.25 2.18
N GLY A 173 -7.45 2.01 3.47
CA GLY A 173 -6.80 3.00 4.32
C GLY A 173 -5.36 3.30 3.87
N GLU A 174 -4.86 4.51 4.18
CA GLU A 174 -3.50 4.95 3.81
C GLU A 174 -2.40 3.97 4.26
N ASN A 175 -2.59 3.30 5.39
CA ASN A 175 -1.64 2.30 5.90
C ASN A 175 -1.66 0.98 5.09
N GLN A 176 -2.79 0.62 4.48
CA GLN A 176 -2.94 -0.59 3.65
C GLN A 176 -2.47 -0.36 2.22
N LYS A 177 -2.58 0.88 1.73
CA LYS A 177 -2.34 1.29 0.34
C LYS A 177 -1.04 0.70 -0.23
N TYR A 178 0.03 0.74 0.56
CA TYR A 178 1.36 0.29 0.13
C TYR A 178 1.67 -1.18 0.45
N LEU A 179 0.71 -1.96 0.94
CA LEU A 179 0.91 -3.38 1.30
C LEU A 179 0.19 -4.35 0.36
N ILE A 180 -0.85 -3.89 -0.32
CA ILE A 180 -1.63 -4.70 -1.25
C ILE A 180 -0.81 -4.93 -2.52
N THR A 181 -0.54 -6.19 -2.84
CA THR A 181 0.19 -6.54 -4.07
C THR A 181 -0.71 -7.09 -5.16
N ASN A 182 -1.93 -7.53 -4.82
CA ASN A 182 -2.90 -8.12 -5.73
C ASN A 182 -4.29 -7.55 -5.46
N LEU A 183 -4.77 -6.67 -6.34
CA LEU A 183 -6.03 -5.96 -6.21
C LEU A 183 -6.96 -6.32 -7.37
N LYS A 184 -8.21 -6.67 -7.05
CA LYS A 184 -9.32 -6.73 -7.99
C LYS A 184 -10.33 -5.65 -7.67
N ILE A 185 -10.78 -4.93 -8.69
CA ILE A 185 -11.82 -3.92 -8.54
C ILE A 185 -13.05 -4.33 -9.36
N VAL A 186 -14.22 -4.26 -8.70
CA VAL A 186 -15.52 -4.52 -9.30
C VAL A 186 -16.35 -3.23 -9.21
N GLY A 187 -16.95 -2.80 -10.33
CA GLY A 187 -17.77 -1.59 -10.36
C GLY A 187 -17.14 -0.44 -11.16
N LYS A 188 -17.57 0.80 -10.91
CA LYS A 188 -17.12 1.96 -11.69
C LYS A 188 -15.88 2.58 -11.07
N ILE A 189 -14.92 2.98 -11.91
CA ILE A 189 -13.73 3.74 -11.50
C ILE A 189 -13.59 5.04 -12.29
N ASN A 190 -13.09 6.08 -11.65
CA ASN A 190 -12.82 7.39 -12.27
C ASN A 190 -11.41 7.89 -11.93
N GLY A 191 -11.12 9.17 -12.24
CA GLY A 191 -9.80 9.74 -12.04
C GLY A 191 -9.29 9.73 -10.59
N THR A 192 -10.18 9.82 -9.60
CA THR A 192 -9.80 9.70 -8.19
C THR A 192 -9.30 8.30 -7.86
N ASP A 193 -9.99 7.26 -8.33
CA ASP A 193 -9.56 5.87 -8.11
C ASP A 193 -8.28 5.56 -8.88
N LEU A 194 -8.18 6.03 -10.13
CA LEU A 194 -7.00 5.81 -10.96
C LEU A 194 -5.75 6.48 -10.36
N LYS A 195 -5.88 7.69 -9.80
CA LYS A 195 -4.81 8.35 -9.03
C LYS A 195 -4.30 7.45 -7.90
N PHE A 196 -5.22 6.90 -7.12
CA PHE A 196 -4.91 6.04 -5.98
C PHE A 196 -4.26 4.72 -6.42
N ILE A 197 -4.77 4.09 -7.48
CA ILE A 197 -4.19 2.88 -8.06
C ILE A 197 -2.75 3.13 -8.55
N ARG A 198 -2.49 4.27 -9.21
CA ARG A 198 -1.14 4.64 -9.66
C ARG A 198 -0.17 4.72 -8.48
N GLU A 199 -0.58 5.36 -7.38
CA GLU A 199 0.24 5.42 -6.16
C GLU A 199 0.51 4.03 -5.58
N MET A 200 -0.49 3.14 -5.58
CA MET A 200 -0.31 1.74 -5.17
C MET A 200 0.65 0.99 -6.10
N ALA A 201 0.67 1.33 -7.39
CA ALA A 201 1.49 0.73 -8.45
C ALA A 201 2.91 1.34 -8.56
N GLY A 202 3.28 2.25 -7.65
CA GLY A 202 4.64 2.78 -7.55
C GLY A 202 4.83 4.17 -8.18
N CYS A 203 3.78 4.89 -8.57
CA CYS A 203 3.89 6.18 -9.23
C CYS A 203 2.84 7.20 -8.76
N ASP A 204 3.26 8.38 -8.33
CA ASP A 204 2.36 9.41 -7.82
C ASP A 204 1.71 10.27 -8.93
N PHE A 205 0.93 11.26 -8.52
CA PHE A 205 0.28 12.23 -9.40
C PHE A 205 1.26 12.96 -10.36
N ASN A 206 2.47 13.26 -9.89
CA ASN A 206 3.50 14.02 -10.63
C ASN A 206 4.39 13.12 -11.50
N GLY A 207 4.27 11.80 -11.39
CA GLY A 207 5.14 10.86 -12.08
C GLY A 207 6.34 10.41 -11.27
N GLU A 208 6.42 10.75 -9.98
CA GLU A 208 7.49 10.37 -9.06
C GLU A 208 7.23 8.99 -8.45
N LYS A 209 8.29 8.32 -7.97
CA LYS A 209 8.17 6.99 -7.38
C LYS A 209 7.51 7.02 -6.00
N THR A 210 6.66 6.04 -5.73
CA THR A 210 6.06 5.80 -4.41
C THR A 210 6.53 4.46 -3.83
N ASP A 211 6.21 4.21 -2.56
CA ASP A 211 6.46 2.92 -1.89
C ASP A 211 5.50 1.81 -2.30
N GLY A 212 4.57 2.08 -3.24
CA GLY A 212 3.56 1.15 -3.74
C GLY A 212 4.09 -0.24 -4.11
N LYS A 213 3.35 -1.27 -3.73
CA LYS A 213 3.68 -2.70 -3.92
C LYS A 213 2.70 -3.44 -4.81
N LEU A 214 1.72 -2.73 -5.39
CA LEU A 214 0.73 -3.33 -6.28
C LEU A 214 1.43 -3.86 -7.53
N SER A 215 1.33 -5.18 -7.73
CA SER A 215 1.96 -5.90 -8.84
C SER A 215 0.94 -6.57 -9.75
N ILE A 216 -0.21 -6.97 -9.22
CA ILE A 216 -1.30 -7.57 -9.97
C ILE A 216 -2.54 -6.70 -9.80
N LEU A 217 -3.06 -6.19 -10.92
CA LEU A 217 -4.29 -5.42 -10.95
C LEU A 217 -5.32 -6.08 -11.90
N ASP A 218 -6.45 -6.48 -11.35
CA ASP A 218 -7.56 -7.05 -12.10
C ASP A 218 -8.72 -6.05 -12.20
N LEU A 219 -8.92 -5.48 -13.39
CA LEU A 219 -10.03 -4.58 -13.72
C LEU A 219 -11.05 -5.26 -14.66
N SER A 220 -11.06 -6.60 -14.75
CA SER A 220 -11.96 -7.33 -15.67
C SER A 220 -13.45 -7.03 -15.47
N GLU A 221 -13.85 -6.76 -14.22
CA GLU A 221 -15.22 -6.41 -13.81
C GLU A 221 -15.37 -4.92 -13.44
N ALA A 222 -14.35 -4.11 -13.77
CA ALA A 222 -14.42 -2.67 -13.60
C ALA A 222 -14.98 -1.99 -14.86
N LYS A 223 -15.46 -0.75 -14.71
CA LYS A 223 -15.80 0.13 -15.83
C LYS A 223 -15.19 1.51 -15.60
N ILE A 224 -14.38 1.97 -16.56
CA ILE A 224 -13.83 3.34 -16.51
C ILE A 224 -14.93 4.31 -16.91
N VAL A 225 -15.16 5.32 -16.07
CA VAL A 225 -16.14 6.38 -16.30
C VAL A 225 -15.51 7.76 -16.19
N THR A 226 -16.11 8.75 -16.85
CA THR A 226 -15.75 10.15 -16.70
C THR A 226 -16.02 10.65 -15.28
N GLY A 227 -15.08 11.39 -14.71
CA GLY A 227 -15.25 12.12 -13.44
C GLY A 227 -14.07 11.96 -12.49
N GLY A 228 -14.26 12.43 -11.26
CA GLY A 228 -13.24 12.42 -10.21
C GLY A 228 -12.16 13.48 -10.41
N ASP A 229 -11.11 13.37 -9.61
CA ASP A 229 -9.94 14.22 -9.65
C ASP A 229 -9.09 13.95 -10.90
N ALA A 230 -8.16 14.86 -11.17
CA ALA A 230 -7.09 14.55 -12.11
C ALA A 230 -6.25 13.39 -11.57
N TYR A 231 -5.93 12.41 -12.42
CA TYR A 231 -5.13 11.24 -12.02
C TYR A 231 -3.62 11.45 -12.21
N THR A 232 -3.22 12.40 -13.06
CA THR A 232 -1.82 12.82 -13.23
C THR A 232 -1.74 14.24 -13.79
N SER A 233 -0.55 14.87 -13.66
CA SER A 233 -0.22 16.14 -14.31
C SER A 233 1.08 16.03 -15.12
N TYR A 234 1.13 16.76 -16.24
CA TYR A 234 2.30 16.84 -17.10
C TYR A 234 2.45 18.27 -17.61
N TYR A 235 3.58 18.92 -17.29
CA TYR A 235 3.83 20.33 -17.61
C TYR A 235 2.68 21.28 -17.20
N GLY A 236 2.00 20.99 -16.08
CA GLY A 236 0.89 21.80 -15.57
C GLY A 236 -0.47 21.52 -16.21
N TYR A 237 -0.56 20.56 -17.14
CA TYR A 237 -1.84 20.06 -17.66
C TYR A 237 -2.32 18.88 -16.83
N ASN A 238 -3.58 18.92 -16.42
CA ASN A 238 -4.22 17.88 -15.62
C ASN A 238 -5.01 16.91 -16.49
N MET A 239 -4.89 15.62 -16.21
CA MET A 239 -5.51 14.55 -16.98
C MET A 239 -6.64 13.89 -16.19
N TYR A 240 -7.75 13.63 -16.88
CA TYR A 240 -9.00 13.12 -16.31
C TYR A 240 -9.46 11.88 -17.07
N THR A 241 -10.20 10.99 -16.41
CA THR A 241 -10.75 9.80 -17.07
C THR A 241 -11.89 10.18 -18.02
N TYR A 242 -12.03 9.40 -19.08
CA TYR A 242 -13.16 9.41 -19.99
C TYR A 242 -13.77 8.00 -20.06
N ASN A 243 -15.06 7.93 -20.41
CA ASN A 243 -15.78 6.66 -20.43
C ASN A 243 -15.09 5.66 -21.36
N ASP A 244 -14.76 4.50 -20.80
CA ASP A 244 -14.21 3.37 -21.57
C ASP A 244 -12.86 3.70 -22.25
N GLU A 245 -12.07 4.65 -21.73
CA GLU A 245 -10.75 5.01 -22.27
C GLU A 245 -9.64 4.79 -21.24
N LEU A 246 -8.50 4.24 -21.67
CA LEU A 246 -7.24 4.36 -20.95
C LEU A 246 -6.50 5.58 -21.47
N GLY A 247 -6.79 6.74 -20.86
CA GLY A 247 -6.33 8.05 -21.33
C GLY A 247 -4.83 8.29 -21.23
N TYR A 248 -4.43 9.51 -21.61
CA TYR A 248 -3.05 10.01 -21.59
C TYR A 248 -2.35 9.64 -20.27
N ARG A 249 -1.25 8.88 -20.35
CA ARG A 249 -0.42 8.50 -19.19
C ARG A 249 -1.16 7.79 -18.03
N ALA A 250 -2.26 7.09 -18.31
CA ALA A 250 -3.09 6.41 -17.31
C ALA A 250 -2.30 5.55 -16.29
N PHE A 251 -1.28 4.83 -16.74
CA PHE A 251 -0.36 4.03 -15.93
C PHE A 251 1.11 4.41 -16.16
N TYR A 252 1.39 5.67 -16.56
CA TYR A 252 2.76 6.14 -16.75
C TYR A 252 3.62 5.84 -15.50
N GLY A 253 4.77 5.21 -15.71
CA GLY A 253 5.77 4.93 -14.67
C GLY A 253 5.38 3.84 -13.67
N CYS A 254 4.27 3.12 -13.87
CA CYS A 254 3.79 2.05 -12.98
C CYS A 254 4.63 0.76 -13.12
N SER A 255 5.95 0.89 -12.88
CA SER A 255 6.94 -0.18 -13.04
C SER A 255 6.80 -1.34 -12.06
N GLY A 256 6.02 -1.17 -10.99
CA GLY A 256 5.69 -2.24 -10.04
C GLY A 256 4.68 -3.26 -10.58
N LEU A 257 3.84 -2.89 -11.55
CA LEU A 257 2.84 -3.77 -12.14
C LEU A 257 3.52 -4.84 -13.01
N THR A 258 3.26 -6.11 -12.70
CA THR A 258 3.70 -7.27 -13.47
C THR A 258 2.57 -7.90 -14.29
N SER A 259 1.33 -7.71 -13.84
CA SER A 259 0.10 -8.14 -14.50
C SER A 259 -1.00 -7.11 -14.36
N LEU A 260 -1.66 -6.82 -15.48
CA LEU A 260 -2.85 -5.96 -15.54
C LEU A 260 -3.89 -6.62 -16.43
N THR A 261 -5.13 -6.72 -15.94
CA THR A 261 -6.30 -7.04 -16.78
C THR A 261 -7.06 -5.76 -17.07
N ILE A 262 -7.13 -5.36 -18.34
CA ILE A 262 -7.86 -4.17 -18.79
C ILE A 262 -9.37 -4.48 -18.88
N PRO A 263 -10.28 -3.57 -18.51
CA PRO A 263 -11.71 -3.78 -18.70
C PRO A 263 -12.05 -4.08 -20.16
N SER A 264 -12.92 -5.06 -20.39
CA SER A 264 -13.34 -5.46 -21.74
C SER A 264 -14.09 -4.38 -22.52
N SER A 265 -14.56 -3.33 -21.83
CA SER A 265 -15.24 -2.19 -22.46
C SER A 265 -14.29 -1.16 -23.06
N VAL A 266 -12.98 -1.18 -22.73
CA VAL A 266 -12.05 -0.12 -23.15
C VAL A 266 -11.93 -0.04 -24.67
N THR A 267 -12.11 1.15 -25.24
CA THR A 267 -12.11 1.40 -26.68
C THR A 267 -10.83 2.02 -27.21
N SER A 268 -10.00 2.62 -26.37
CA SER A 268 -8.75 3.27 -26.77
C SER A 268 -7.65 3.16 -25.70
N ILE A 269 -6.40 3.13 -26.18
CA ILE A 269 -5.19 3.26 -25.35
C ILE A 269 -4.50 4.56 -25.78
N GLY A 270 -4.50 5.55 -24.89
CA GLY A 270 -3.99 6.88 -25.16
C GLY A 270 -2.47 7.00 -25.14
N GLU A 271 -1.99 8.20 -25.48
CA GLU A 271 -0.55 8.50 -25.53
C GLU A 271 0.13 8.24 -24.17
N GLY A 272 1.23 7.50 -24.22
CA GLY A 272 2.02 7.16 -23.04
C GLY A 272 1.28 6.38 -21.95
N ALA A 273 0.12 5.77 -22.24
CA ALA A 273 -0.74 5.13 -21.23
C ALA A 273 0.00 4.12 -20.35
N PHE A 274 0.97 3.38 -20.90
CA PHE A 274 1.82 2.41 -20.19
C PHE A 274 3.31 2.75 -20.32
N TYR A 275 3.66 4.01 -20.61
CA TYR A 275 5.06 4.41 -20.72
C TYR A 275 5.83 4.03 -19.44
N GLY A 276 6.93 3.32 -19.59
CA GLY A 276 7.81 2.93 -18.50
C GLY A 276 7.25 1.86 -17.56
N CYS A 277 6.18 1.15 -17.93
CA CYS A 277 5.68 -0.01 -17.21
C CYS A 277 6.60 -1.23 -17.41
N SER A 278 7.86 -1.11 -17.00
CA SER A 278 8.92 -2.10 -17.24
C SER A 278 8.71 -3.44 -16.53
N GLY A 279 7.88 -3.49 -15.49
CA GLY A 279 7.50 -4.73 -14.80
C GLY A 279 6.48 -5.59 -15.55
N LEU A 280 5.67 -5.01 -16.44
CA LEU A 280 4.57 -5.72 -17.11
C LEU A 280 5.13 -6.82 -18.00
N THR A 281 4.75 -8.07 -17.74
CA THR A 281 5.30 -9.25 -18.44
C THR A 281 4.46 -9.70 -19.63
N SER A 282 3.14 -9.53 -19.52
CA SER A 282 2.16 -9.83 -20.54
C SER A 282 0.97 -8.88 -20.39
N LEU A 283 0.31 -8.59 -21.51
CA LEU A 283 -0.91 -7.78 -21.52
C LEU A 283 -1.82 -8.25 -22.66
N ILE A 284 -3.11 -8.33 -22.37
CA ILE A 284 -4.14 -8.58 -23.39
C ILE A 284 -4.87 -7.26 -23.63
N ILE A 285 -4.75 -6.72 -24.84
CA ILE A 285 -5.51 -5.54 -25.25
C ILE A 285 -6.94 -6.01 -25.62
N PRO A 286 -8.00 -5.41 -25.03
CA PRO A 286 -9.39 -5.80 -25.30
C PRO A 286 -9.77 -5.68 -26.77
N SER A 287 -10.63 -6.57 -27.26
CA SER A 287 -11.05 -6.60 -28.68
C SER A 287 -11.81 -5.35 -29.14
N SER A 288 -12.34 -4.57 -28.20
CA SER A 288 -13.00 -3.28 -28.43
C SER A 288 -12.04 -2.14 -28.75
N VAL A 289 -10.73 -2.31 -28.53
CA VAL A 289 -9.74 -1.26 -28.79
C VAL A 289 -9.56 -1.05 -30.28
N THR A 290 -9.71 0.20 -30.72
CA THR A 290 -9.51 0.61 -32.12
C THR A 290 -8.22 1.38 -32.36
N GLU A 291 -7.60 1.93 -31.30
CA GLU A 291 -6.44 2.82 -31.39
C GLU A 291 -5.43 2.58 -30.27
N ILE A 292 -4.15 2.58 -30.64
CA ILE A 292 -2.99 2.59 -29.73
C ILE A 292 -2.19 3.87 -29.96
N GLY A 293 -2.13 4.73 -28.95
CA GLY A 293 -1.51 6.06 -29.04
C GLY A 293 0.01 6.07 -29.13
N GLU A 294 0.55 7.26 -29.37
CA GLU A 294 1.99 7.54 -29.37
C GLU A 294 2.61 7.16 -28.02
N LEU A 295 3.81 6.56 -28.05
CA LEU A 295 4.55 6.13 -26.85
C LEU A 295 3.78 5.20 -25.89
N ALA A 296 2.64 4.62 -26.30
CA ALA A 296 1.70 3.94 -25.41
C ALA A 296 2.34 2.87 -24.53
N PHE A 297 3.31 2.11 -25.06
CA PHE A 297 4.07 1.07 -24.36
C PHE A 297 5.57 1.35 -24.34
N TYR A 298 5.98 2.60 -24.55
CA TYR A 298 7.40 2.97 -24.59
C TYR A 298 8.12 2.48 -23.32
N GLY A 299 9.24 1.76 -23.48
CA GLY A 299 10.04 1.26 -22.37
C GLY A 299 9.38 0.17 -21.51
N CYS A 300 8.33 -0.49 -21.99
CA CYS A 300 7.78 -1.72 -21.38
C CYS A 300 8.74 -2.90 -21.58
N SER A 301 9.94 -2.82 -21.03
CA SER A 301 11.05 -3.76 -21.29
C SER A 301 10.81 -5.18 -20.80
N GLY A 302 9.96 -5.37 -19.79
CA GLY A 302 9.53 -6.68 -19.29
C GLY A 302 8.48 -7.38 -20.15
N LEU A 303 7.86 -6.66 -21.10
CA LEU A 303 6.74 -7.20 -21.87
C LEU A 303 7.27 -8.25 -22.86
N THR A 304 6.96 -9.51 -22.63
CA THR A 304 7.43 -10.64 -23.45
C THR A 304 6.40 -11.10 -24.48
N SER A 305 5.12 -10.83 -24.22
CA SER A 305 4.01 -11.14 -25.10
C SER A 305 2.94 -10.05 -25.06
N LEU A 306 2.42 -9.71 -26.24
CA LEU A 306 1.34 -8.76 -26.41
C LEU A 306 0.52 -9.18 -27.63
N THR A 307 -0.80 -9.20 -27.49
CA THR A 307 -1.71 -9.42 -28.63
C THR A 307 -2.40 -8.10 -28.98
N ILE A 308 -2.21 -7.65 -30.22
CA ILE A 308 -2.95 -6.51 -30.78
C ILE A 308 -4.24 -7.07 -31.41
N PRO A 309 -5.43 -6.62 -30.97
CA PRO A 309 -6.70 -7.15 -31.46
C PRO A 309 -6.98 -6.67 -32.87
N SER A 310 -7.78 -7.44 -33.61
CA SER A 310 -8.10 -7.17 -35.02
C SER A 310 -8.85 -5.85 -35.27
N GLY A 311 -9.41 -5.25 -34.21
CA GLY A 311 -10.11 -3.97 -34.27
C GLY A 311 -9.18 -2.75 -34.37
N VAL A 312 -7.88 -2.90 -34.10
CA VAL A 312 -6.92 -1.78 -34.12
C VAL A 312 -6.66 -1.32 -35.56
N THR A 313 -6.88 -0.03 -35.81
CA THR A 313 -6.68 0.61 -37.12
C THR A 313 -5.44 1.49 -37.21
N SER A 314 -4.92 1.95 -36.07
CA SER A 314 -3.76 2.84 -35.96
C SER A 314 -2.88 2.48 -34.76
N ILE A 315 -1.56 2.57 -34.97
CA ILE A 315 -0.52 2.48 -33.95
C ILE A 315 0.29 3.76 -34.00
N GLY A 316 0.46 4.43 -32.85
CA GLY A 316 1.16 5.71 -32.76
C GLY A 316 2.67 5.60 -32.84
N TYR A 317 3.30 6.76 -33.06
CA TYR A 317 4.75 6.92 -33.09
C TYR A 317 5.41 6.35 -31.83
N ASP A 318 6.50 5.59 -31.99
CA ASP A 318 7.26 4.96 -30.91
C ASP A 318 6.41 4.15 -29.89
N ALA A 319 5.20 3.72 -30.26
CA ALA A 319 4.27 3.05 -29.34
C ALA A 319 4.89 1.85 -28.62
N PHE A 320 5.81 1.11 -29.26
CA PHE A 320 6.50 -0.06 -28.69
C PHE A 320 8.02 0.13 -28.57
N TYR A 321 8.53 1.37 -28.70
CA TYR A 321 9.97 1.61 -28.58
C TYR A 321 10.48 1.17 -27.20
N GLY A 322 11.62 0.49 -27.14
CA GLY A 322 12.20 0.03 -25.88
C GLY A 322 11.47 -1.16 -25.22
N CYS A 323 10.49 -1.77 -25.87
CA CYS A 323 9.90 -3.06 -25.45
C CYS A 323 10.87 -4.22 -25.72
N SER A 324 12.04 -4.23 -25.06
CA SER A 324 13.13 -5.17 -25.35
C SER A 324 12.80 -6.64 -25.08
N GLY A 325 11.77 -6.93 -24.28
CA GLY A 325 11.28 -8.29 -24.03
C GLY A 325 10.41 -8.86 -25.16
N LEU A 326 9.84 -8.01 -26.02
CA LEU A 326 8.97 -8.43 -27.11
C LEU A 326 9.83 -9.04 -28.23
N THR A 327 9.86 -10.37 -28.29
CA THR A 327 10.59 -11.12 -29.32
C THR A 327 9.77 -11.33 -30.59
N SER A 328 8.45 -11.21 -30.51
CA SER A 328 7.54 -11.26 -31.65
C SER A 328 6.31 -10.40 -31.38
N LEU A 329 5.77 -9.80 -32.44
CA LEU A 329 4.53 -9.03 -32.40
C LEU A 329 3.81 -9.21 -33.74
N THR A 330 2.54 -9.62 -33.67
CA THR A 330 1.71 -9.76 -34.87
C THR A 330 0.89 -8.49 -35.05
N ILE A 331 1.06 -7.83 -36.20
CA ILE A 331 0.25 -6.68 -36.59
C ILE A 331 -1.00 -7.19 -37.32
N PRO A 332 -2.22 -6.86 -36.85
CA PRO A 332 -3.44 -7.29 -37.53
C PRO A 332 -3.63 -6.54 -38.86
N SER A 333 -4.31 -7.18 -39.81
CA SER A 333 -4.52 -6.63 -41.16
C SER A 333 -5.37 -5.36 -41.21
N GLY A 334 -6.04 -5.01 -40.11
CA GLY A 334 -6.82 -3.77 -39.97
C GLY A 334 -5.97 -2.52 -39.76
N VAL A 335 -4.68 -2.67 -39.41
CA VAL A 335 -3.78 -1.53 -39.17
C VAL A 335 -3.42 -0.84 -40.48
N THR A 336 -3.73 0.45 -40.56
CA THR A 336 -3.50 1.29 -41.75
C THR A 336 -2.38 2.32 -41.57
N SER A 337 -1.92 2.54 -40.33
CA SER A 337 -0.85 3.49 -39.99
C SER A 337 -0.02 2.99 -38.80
N ILE A 338 1.30 3.12 -38.89
CA ILE A 338 2.34 2.84 -37.87
C ILE A 338 3.42 3.92 -37.98
#